data_AF-A0A7C1ZJ40-F1
#
_entry.id   AF-A0A7C1ZJ40-F1
#
_cell.length_a   1.000
_cell.length_b   1.000
_cell.length_c   1.000
_cell.angle_alpha   90.00
_cell.angle_beta   90.00
_cell.angle_gamma   90.00
#
_symmetry.space_group_name_H-M   'P 1'
#
loop_
_entity.id
_entity.type
_entity.pdbx_description
1 polymer ?
#
loop_
_entity_poly.entity_id
_entity_poly.type
_entity_poly.pdbx_seq_one_letter_code
_entity_poly.pdbx_strand_id
1 'polypeptide(L)'
;MTEADTNEPKETSGKEVEMQECQNLSCKKPVKVDGICEACGHDNKMGTVEDIVKTAEEDKQAVVEFDPTAAIPEIASATPFGFEDLVSEDSGVSAEEIEEEFERGDFGTLDVKDFTDFSVKDYIPKEGEFRFVVEQKFLKEATSITRLTAQVAKSTYNTVKLTLFEDRLKLSTYNTTAFSEIVIPLYKNVENLDEKQISFIFDQDVLSKIANAFVDAIIVFDFVASKQLLIIESENTRLELTTYAETDFIDYHAKIQKEPDYIGVVDVEALRQGVKYTSQFVKKDDIQMNLSLIDIREASIIGGNYASIGVFESERVAGVNLKIKYEIIDIFEKILGKLKPGSTHLFETDSFYLFRDSSLYFGFERSSFAFPAVNQFFEMKAADYTLVPRNLFLNSLLKLSVVSVDRDMLVKLGITGQGQECEIELSTRDVSGKQSNDKISAFRAAANGEVDFKTIECFINLSFLIKISSFFESQNIRLQFIGGKAMLIEDTDEENKYKASTIMSLLNEKQVEAQREVRKKTEEKAKPKDSDIDDTKLEHDHM
;
A
#
# COMPACT_ATOMS: atom_id res chain seq x y z
N MET A 1 28.01 -51.33 -59.66
CA MET A 1 28.60 -51.90 -58.44
C MET A 1 28.47 -50.84 -57.36
N THR A 2 27.86 -51.21 -56.23
CA THR A 2 27.66 -50.48 -54.95
C THR A 2 26.84 -49.17 -55.04
N GLU A 3 25.56 -49.17 -54.61
CA GLU A 3 25.06 -48.94 -53.22
C GLU A 3 25.23 -47.47 -52.80
N ALA A 4 24.28 -46.72 -52.22
CA ALA A 4 23.01 -47.06 -51.59
C ALA A 4 22.04 -45.85 -51.66
N ASP A 5 20.76 -46.14 -51.89
CA ASP A 5 19.62 -45.25 -51.69
C ASP A 5 19.32 -45.11 -50.18
N THR A 6 19.10 -43.88 -49.71
CA THR A 6 18.42 -43.63 -48.43
C THR A 6 17.17 -42.80 -48.72
N ASN A 7 16.02 -43.48 -48.65
CA ASN A 7 14.69 -42.89 -48.58
C ASN A 7 14.45 -42.44 -47.14
N GLU A 8 14.20 -41.15 -46.93
CA GLU A 8 13.55 -40.65 -45.71
C GLU A 8 12.01 -40.78 -45.85
N PRO A 9 11.30 -41.28 -44.82
CA PRO A 9 9.85 -41.34 -44.82
C PRO A 9 9.23 -40.02 -44.37
N LYS A 10 8.13 -39.65 -45.05
CA LYS A 10 7.23 -38.55 -44.69
C LYS A 10 6.55 -38.84 -43.34
N GLU A 11 6.77 -37.99 -42.35
CA GLU A 11 5.94 -37.93 -41.16
C GLU A 11 4.58 -37.29 -41.47
N THR A 12 3.55 -37.93 -40.93
CA THR A 12 2.16 -37.48 -40.96
C THR A 12 1.92 -36.56 -39.77
N SER A 13 1.30 -35.42 -40.03
CA SER A 13 0.90 -34.43 -39.04
C SER A 13 -0.08 -35.03 -38.02
N GLY A 14 0.40 -35.34 -36.82
CA GLY A 14 -0.45 -35.49 -35.64
C GLY A 14 -0.82 -34.12 -35.10
N LYS A 15 -2.10 -33.75 -35.17
CA LYS A 15 -2.63 -32.66 -34.33
C LYS A 15 -2.69 -33.19 -32.90
N GLU A 16 -1.83 -32.68 -32.02
CA GLU A 16 -2.10 -32.72 -30.58
C GLU A 16 -3.37 -31.89 -30.33
N VAL A 17 -4.38 -32.53 -29.73
CA VAL A 17 -5.55 -31.85 -29.20
C VAL A 17 -5.17 -31.42 -27.79
N GLU A 18 -4.92 -30.13 -27.58
CA GLU A 18 -4.77 -29.57 -26.23
C GLU A 18 -6.06 -29.82 -25.45
N MET A 19 -5.97 -30.59 -24.36
CA MET A 19 -7.07 -30.72 -23.39
C MET A 19 -7.09 -29.46 -22.52
N GLN A 20 -8.17 -28.69 -22.60
CA GLN A 20 -8.38 -27.56 -21.70
C GLN A 20 -8.83 -28.04 -20.31
N GLU A 21 -8.25 -27.46 -19.27
CA GLU A 21 -8.66 -27.65 -17.88
C GLU A 21 -9.94 -26.86 -17.56
N CYS A 22 -10.77 -27.39 -16.66
CA CYS A 22 -11.98 -26.73 -16.20
C CYS A 22 -11.62 -25.46 -15.40
N GLN A 23 -12.19 -24.30 -15.75
CA GLN A 23 -11.86 -23.02 -15.11
C GLN A 23 -12.47 -22.83 -13.71
N ASN A 24 -13.22 -23.81 -13.21
CA ASN A 24 -13.72 -23.78 -11.84
C ASN A 24 -12.60 -24.24 -10.88
N LEU A 25 -12.13 -23.33 -10.01
CA LEU A 25 -10.99 -23.51 -9.08
C LEU A 25 -11.09 -24.74 -8.16
N SER A 26 -12.26 -25.37 -8.06
CA SER A 26 -12.50 -26.58 -7.27
C SER A 26 -12.46 -27.90 -8.05
N CYS A 27 -12.36 -27.89 -9.40
CA CYS A 27 -12.52 -29.10 -10.23
C CYS A 27 -11.30 -29.38 -11.14
N LYS A 28 -10.40 -30.28 -10.72
CA LYS A 28 -9.16 -30.64 -11.44
C LYS A 28 -9.31 -31.81 -12.45
N LYS A 29 -10.39 -31.85 -13.24
CA LYS A 29 -10.60 -32.91 -14.24
C LYS A 29 -10.72 -32.36 -15.67
N PRO A 30 -10.23 -33.09 -16.69
CA PRO A 30 -10.20 -32.63 -18.07
C PRO A 30 -11.60 -32.53 -18.70
N VAL A 31 -11.80 -31.54 -19.57
CA VAL A 31 -13.04 -31.29 -20.31
C VAL A 31 -13.02 -32.04 -21.65
N LYS A 32 -14.12 -32.69 -22.03
CA LYS A 32 -14.26 -33.34 -23.36
C LYS A 32 -14.71 -32.33 -24.42
N VAL A 33 -14.54 -32.72 -25.69
CA VAL A 33 -14.71 -31.95 -26.93
C VAL A 33 -16.06 -31.22 -27.06
N ASP A 34 -17.07 -31.61 -26.28
CA ASP A 34 -18.43 -31.03 -26.34
C ASP A 34 -18.66 -29.90 -25.32
N GLY A 35 -17.64 -29.50 -24.56
CA GLY A 35 -17.64 -28.28 -23.74
C GLY A 35 -18.32 -28.36 -22.37
N ILE A 36 -18.85 -29.53 -21.97
CA ILE A 36 -19.52 -29.71 -20.68
C ILE A 36 -18.67 -30.59 -19.76
N CYS A 37 -18.42 -30.12 -18.53
CA CYS A 37 -17.73 -30.90 -17.51
C CYS A 37 -18.69 -31.91 -16.84
N GLU A 38 -18.46 -33.22 -17.03
CA GLU A 38 -19.31 -34.29 -16.46
C GLU A 38 -19.37 -34.29 -14.92
N ALA A 39 -18.38 -33.71 -14.22
CA ALA A 39 -18.31 -33.75 -12.76
C ALA A 39 -19.13 -32.66 -12.07
N CYS A 40 -19.29 -31.50 -12.70
CA CYS A 40 -19.98 -30.35 -12.10
C CYS A 40 -21.10 -29.76 -12.97
N GLY A 41 -21.32 -30.30 -14.18
CA GLY A 41 -22.36 -29.85 -15.11
C GLY A 41 -22.13 -28.45 -15.70
N HIS A 42 -20.93 -27.89 -15.53
CA HIS A 42 -20.62 -26.54 -16.00
C HIS A 42 -20.33 -26.53 -17.51
N ASP A 43 -21.04 -25.68 -18.25
CA ASP A 43 -20.91 -25.49 -19.70
C ASP A 43 -19.89 -24.37 -19.95
N ASN A 44 -18.78 -24.69 -20.63
CA ASN A 44 -17.64 -23.79 -20.83
C ASN A 44 -17.83 -22.84 -22.04
N LYS A 45 -19.07 -22.58 -22.46
CA LYS A 45 -19.34 -21.61 -23.53
C LYS A 45 -19.17 -20.19 -22.97
N MET A 46 -18.25 -19.42 -23.56
CA MET A 46 -18.15 -17.99 -23.30
C MET A 46 -19.48 -17.32 -23.66
N GLY A 47 -20.22 -16.87 -22.63
CA GLY A 47 -21.41 -16.06 -22.79
C GLY A 47 -21.09 -14.73 -23.45
N THR A 48 -22.04 -14.20 -24.22
CA THR A 48 -21.89 -12.88 -24.84
C THR A 48 -22.07 -11.77 -23.80
N VAL A 49 -21.64 -10.56 -24.13
CA VAL A 49 -21.72 -9.37 -23.26
C VAL A 49 -23.16 -9.11 -22.73
N GLU A 50 -24.18 -9.60 -23.42
CA GLU A 50 -25.59 -9.49 -23.02
C GLU A 50 -25.94 -10.35 -21.79
N ASP A 51 -25.27 -11.49 -21.57
CA ASP A 51 -25.51 -12.36 -20.42
C ASP A 51 -24.90 -11.79 -19.13
N ILE A 52 -23.81 -11.02 -19.23
CA ILE A 52 -23.14 -10.35 -18.09
C ILE A 52 -23.96 -9.14 -17.62
N VAL A 53 -24.67 -8.46 -18.53
CA VAL A 53 -25.53 -7.32 -18.19
C VAL A 53 -26.78 -7.76 -17.42
N LYS A 54 -27.31 -8.96 -17.71
CA LYS A 54 -28.52 -9.47 -17.08
C LYS A 54 -28.31 -9.86 -15.61
N THR A 55 -27.16 -10.45 -15.27
CA THR A 55 -26.81 -10.80 -13.88
C THR A 55 -26.57 -9.57 -13.00
N ALA A 56 -26.14 -8.45 -13.58
CA ALA A 56 -25.93 -7.19 -12.85
C ALA A 56 -27.23 -6.41 -12.56
N GLU A 57 -28.34 -6.74 -13.22
CA GLU A 57 -29.66 -6.15 -12.96
C GLU A 57 -30.43 -6.86 -11.83
N GLU A 58 -30.15 -8.14 -11.58
CA GLU A 58 -30.82 -8.93 -10.53
C GLU A 58 -30.27 -8.63 -9.11
N ASP A 59 -29.02 -8.16 -8.98
CA ASP A 59 -28.40 -7.78 -7.69
C ASP A 59 -28.81 -6.39 -7.16
N LYS A 60 -29.66 -5.64 -7.90
CA LYS A 60 -30.13 -4.31 -7.48
C LYS A 60 -31.39 -4.30 -6.61
N GLN A 61 -31.96 -5.45 -6.25
CA GLN A 61 -33.24 -5.54 -5.52
C GLN A 61 -33.16 -5.71 -3.99
N ALA A 62 -32.01 -5.48 -3.35
CA ALA A 62 -31.91 -5.48 -1.89
C ALA A 62 -31.44 -4.12 -1.34
N VAL A 63 -32.36 -3.16 -1.21
CA VAL A 63 -32.12 -1.92 -0.46
C VAL A 63 -33.23 -1.74 0.58
N VAL A 64 -32.81 -1.72 1.84
CA VAL A 64 -33.62 -1.37 3.02
C VAL A 64 -33.69 0.15 3.11
N GLU A 65 -34.90 0.70 3.19
CA GLU A 65 -35.19 2.14 3.33
C GLU A 65 -34.64 2.72 4.65
N PHE A 66 -33.98 3.88 4.57
CA PHE A 66 -33.56 4.68 5.72
C PHE A 66 -34.07 6.13 5.54
N ASP A 67 -34.87 6.61 6.49
CA ASP A 67 -35.52 7.92 6.50
C ASP A 67 -34.57 9.01 7.04
N PRO A 68 -34.26 10.08 6.27
CA PRO A 68 -33.31 11.12 6.68
C PRO A 68 -33.96 12.35 7.34
N THR A 69 -35.21 12.30 7.82
CA THR A 69 -35.86 13.48 8.45
C THR A 69 -35.93 13.42 9.98
N ALA A 70 -34.79 13.65 10.64
CA ALA A 70 -34.76 13.99 12.06
C ALA A 70 -33.73 15.10 12.39
N ALA A 71 -34.24 16.33 12.43
CA ALA A 71 -33.83 17.48 13.25
C ALA A 71 -32.34 17.94 13.28
N ILE A 72 -32.10 19.08 12.65
CA ILE A 72 -30.99 20.01 12.91
C ILE A 72 -31.37 20.90 14.11
N PRO A 73 -30.42 21.20 15.02
CA PRO A 73 -30.27 22.59 15.45
C PRO A 73 -28.82 23.09 15.47
N GLU A 74 -28.66 24.22 14.77
CA GLU A 74 -27.84 25.41 15.00
C GLU A 74 -26.33 25.37 15.31
N ILE A 75 -25.68 26.24 14.53
CA ILE A 75 -24.26 26.58 14.39
C ILE A 75 -23.74 27.33 15.62
N ALA A 76 -22.58 26.93 16.13
CA ALA A 76 -21.72 27.79 16.95
C ALA A 76 -20.25 27.64 16.58
N SER A 77 -19.69 28.75 16.08
CA SER A 77 -18.27 29.16 16.03
C SER A 77 -17.20 28.13 15.65
N ALA A 78 -16.78 28.21 14.38
CA ALA A 78 -15.57 27.58 13.86
C ALA A 78 -14.31 28.17 14.49
N THR A 79 -13.55 27.36 15.22
CA THR A 79 -12.10 27.44 15.33
C THR A 79 -11.46 26.64 14.18
N PRO A 80 -10.31 27.06 13.62
CA PRO A 80 -9.68 26.34 12.52
C PRO A 80 -9.16 25.00 13.06
N PHE A 81 -9.71 23.90 12.57
CA PHE A 81 -9.21 22.55 12.84
C PHE A 81 -7.78 22.43 12.29
N GLY A 82 -6.81 22.37 13.20
CA GLY A 82 -5.44 21.99 12.91
C GLY A 82 -5.39 20.51 12.55
N PHE A 83 -4.69 20.20 11.46
CA PHE A 83 -4.44 18.85 10.94
C PHE A 83 -3.36 18.09 11.77
N GLU A 84 -3.24 18.41 13.06
CA GLU A 84 -2.24 17.83 13.98
C GLU A 84 -2.86 16.80 14.94
N ASP A 85 -4.19 16.67 15.00
CA ASP A 85 -4.90 15.79 15.96
C ASP A 85 -5.29 14.40 15.44
N LEU A 86 -4.61 13.85 14.43
CA LEU A 86 -4.79 12.45 13.99
C LEU A 86 -3.60 11.53 14.27
N VAL A 87 -2.63 11.99 15.05
CA VAL A 87 -1.68 11.13 15.78
C VAL A 87 -1.52 11.70 17.17
N SER A 88 -2.45 11.40 18.08
CA SER A 88 -2.12 11.48 19.50
C SER A 88 -1.13 10.35 19.80
N GLU A 89 0.16 10.66 19.64
CA GLU A 89 1.23 10.02 20.41
C GLU A 89 0.97 10.28 21.89
N ASP A 90 0.10 9.47 22.48
CA ASP A 90 -0.05 9.34 23.93
C ASP A 90 0.40 7.92 24.29
N SER A 91 1.71 7.73 24.30
CA SER A 91 2.37 6.76 25.17
C SER A 91 3.37 7.55 25.99
N GLY A 92 3.19 7.60 27.30
CA GLY A 92 4.14 8.21 28.23
C GLY A 92 5.50 7.48 28.32
N VAL A 93 5.81 6.64 27.34
CA VAL A 93 7.07 5.94 27.12
C VAL A 93 7.37 6.06 25.63
N SER A 94 8.54 6.59 25.26
CA SER A 94 8.90 6.79 23.84
C SER A 94 9.29 5.46 23.20
N ALA A 95 9.14 5.35 21.87
CA ALA A 95 9.63 4.18 21.13
C ALA A 95 11.15 3.98 21.34
N GLU A 96 11.88 5.08 21.57
CA GLU A 96 13.32 5.08 21.89
C GLU A 96 13.60 4.48 23.28
N GLU A 97 12.76 4.73 24.29
CA GLU A 97 12.90 4.12 25.63
C GLU A 97 12.66 2.61 25.60
N ILE A 98 11.69 2.16 24.79
CA ILE A 98 11.44 0.73 24.55
C ILE A 98 12.66 0.09 23.86
N GLU A 99 13.24 0.75 22.86
CA GLU A 99 14.43 0.30 22.14
C GLU A 99 15.66 0.22 23.03
N GLU A 100 15.91 1.22 23.88
CA GLU A 100 16.99 1.21 24.87
C GLU A 100 16.86 0.05 25.87
N GLU A 101 15.64 -0.32 26.27
CA GLU A 101 15.43 -1.48 27.14
C GLU A 101 15.65 -2.82 26.43
N PHE A 102 15.28 -2.92 25.14
CA PHE A 102 15.62 -4.07 24.30
C PHE A 102 17.14 -4.25 24.15
N GLU A 103 17.90 -3.15 24.05
CA GLU A 103 19.35 -3.17 23.95
C GLU A 103 20.07 -3.42 25.29
N ARG A 104 19.49 -2.96 26.41
CA ARG A 104 20.05 -3.13 27.76
C ARG A 104 19.78 -4.50 28.35
N GLY A 105 18.69 -5.17 27.98
CA GLY A 105 18.54 -6.60 28.23
C GLY A 105 19.49 -7.39 27.35
N ASP A 106 19.87 -8.62 27.71
CA ASP A 106 20.61 -9.55 26.83
C ASP A 106 19.86 -9.87 25.50
N PHE A 107 18.73 -9.21 25.24
CA PHE A 107 17.92 -9.20 24.03
C PHE A 107 18.63 -8.62 22.80
N GLY A 108 19.59 -7.71 22.98
CA GLY A 108 20.38 -7.14 21.87
C GLY A 108 21.26 -8.13 21.11
N THR A 109 21.41 -9.37 21.60
CA THR A 109 22.23 -10.42 20.95
C THR A 109 21.42 -11.48 20.20
N LEU A 110 20.09 -11.38 20.24
CA LEU A 110 19.19 -12.40 19.71
C LEU A 110 18.86 -12.08 18.25
N ASP A 111 19.10 -13.06 17.38
CA ASP A 111 18.88 -12.94 15.95
C ASP A 111 17.63 -13.73 15.58
N VAL A 112 16.62 -13.11 14.95
CA VAL A 112 15.32 -13.78 14.68
C VAL A 112 15.46 -15.09 13.86
N LYS A 113 16.61 -15.34 13.21
CA LYS A 113 17.01 -16.58 12.49
C LYS A 113 16.90 -17.78 13.39
N ASP A 114 17.32 -17.61 14.64
CA ASP A 114 17.40 -18.69 15.63
C ASP A 114 16.00 -19.22 15.96
N PHE A 115 14.95 -18.50 15.54
CA PHE A 115 13.54 -18.73 15.82
C PHE A 115 12.69 -18.80 14.55
N THR A 116 13.33 -18.70 13.38
CA THR A 116 12.74 -18.92 12.07
C THR A 116 13.45 -20.10 11.42
N ASP A 117 13.31 -21.29 12.01
CA ASP A 117 13.76 -22.52 11.38
C ASP A 117 12.69 -23.00 10.40
N PHE A 118 12.93 -22.75 9.10
CA PHE A 118 12.06 -23.16 7.99
C PHE A 118 11.82 -24.67 7.89
N SER A 119 12.55 -25.48 8.66
CA SER A 119 12.46 -26.94 8.66
C SER A 119 11.72 -27.51 9.88
N VAL A 120 11.48 -26.71 10.92
CA VAL A 120 10.82 -27.15 12.16
C VAL A 120 9.35 -26.77 12.10
N LYS A 121 8.47 -27.77 12.18
CA LYS A 121 7.05 -27.51 12.43
C LYS A 121 6.88 -27.09 13.87
N ASP A 122 6.26 -25.92 14.08
CA ASP A 122 5.87 -25.48 15.42
C ASP A 122 4.97 -26.56 16.06
N TYR A 123 5.18 -26.81 17.35
CA TYR A 123 4.34 -27.73 18.09
C TYR A 123 3.12 -26.99 18.63
N ILE A 124 1.93 -27.55 18.37
CA ILE A 124 0.66 -27.09 18.95
C ILE A 124 0.22 -28.15 19.96
N PRO A 125 0.25 -27.86 21.26
CA PRO A 125 -0.10 -28.84 22.29
C PRO A 125 -1.57 -29.21 22.19
N LYS A 126 -1.88 -30.48 22.45
CA LYS A 126 -3.27 -30.96 22.61
C LYS A 126 -3.75 -30.90 24.06
N GLU A 127 -2.80 -30.92 25.00
CA GLU A 127 -3.03 -30.92 26.45
C GLU A 127 -1.97 -30.04 27.11
N GLY A 128 -2.27 -29.53 28.32
CA GLY A 128 -1.39 -28.65 29.08
C GLY A 128 -2.02 -27.30 29.41
N GLU A 129 -1.47 -26.65 30.44
CA GLU A 129 -1.80 -25.31 30.88
C GLU A 129 -0.51 -24.50 30.98
N PHE A 130 -0.43 -23.41 30.23
CA PHE A 130 0.78 -22.63 30.05
C PHE A 130 0.53 -21.19 30.45
N ARG A 131 1.24 -20.74 31.49
CA ARG A 131 1.12 -19.38 32.04
C ARG A 131 2.29 -18.53 31.59
N PHE A 132 2.00 -17.39 30.98
CA PHE A 132 3.01 -16.44 30.52
C PHE A 132 2.57 -15.01 30.80
N VAL A 133 3.56 -14.12 30.92
CA VAL A 133 3.35 -12.75 31.39
C VAL A 133 4.08 -11.79 30.46
N VAL A 134 3.39 -10.75 29.99
CA VAL A 134 3.92 -9.79 29.01
C VAL A 134 3.69 -8.37 29.51
N GLU A 135 4.66 -7.48 29.32
CA GLU A 135 4.43 -6.05 29.52
C GLU A 135 3.62 -5.49 28.36
N GLN A 136 2.60 -4.67 28.67
CA GLN A 136 1.70 -4.15 27.65
C GLN A 136 2.42 -3.38 26.53
N LYS A 137 3.48 -2.63 26.83
CA LYS A 137 4.21 -1.84 25.82
C LYS A 137 4.75 -2.71 24.68
N PHE A 138 5.35 -3.86 25.01
CA PHE A 138 5.87 -4.80 24.02
C PHE A 138 4.74 -5.48 23.23
N LEU A 139 3.65 -5.84 23.91
CA LEU A 139 2.49 -6.42 23.21
C LEU A 139 1.82 -5.40 22.27
N LYS A 140 1.74 -4.13 22.66
CA LYS A 140 1.20 -3.04 21.84
C LYS A 140 2.04 -2.81 20.59
N GLU A 141 3.36 -2.80 20.73
CA GLU A 141 4.27 -2.72 19.59
C GLU A 141 4.09 -3.92 18.65
N ALA A 142 4.17 -5.14 19.19
CA ALA A 142 4.05 -6.36 18.41
C ALA A 142 2.72 -6.48 17.67
N THR A 143 1.61 -6.14 18.33
CA THR A 143 0.28 -6.11 17.72
C THR A 143 0.15 -5.02 16.66
N SER A 144 0.80 -3.86 16.84
CA SER A 144 0.80 -2.79 15.84
C SER A 144 1.45 -3.23 14.51
N ILE A 145 2.53 -4.01 14.58
CA ILE A 145 3.25 -4.54 13.43
C ILE A 145 2.46 -5.65 12.75
N THR A 146 2.06 -6.66 13.53
CA THR A 146 1.36 -7.85 13.01
C THR A 146 -0.02 -7.52 12.42
N ARG A 147 -0.66 -6.45 12.91
CA ARG A 147 -1.90 -5.92 12.32
C ARG A 147 -1.71 -5.43 10.89
N LEU A 148 -0.56 -4.85 10.54
CA LEU A 148 -0.30 -4.33 9.19
C LEU A 148 -0.36 -5.43 8.13
N THR A 149 0.12 -6.64 8.46
CA THR A 149 0.10 -7.77 7.55
C THR A 149 -1.20 -8.54 7.64
N ALA A 150 -1.80 -8.72 8.82
CA ALA A 150 -3.06 -9.46 8.97
C ALA A 150 -4.24 -8.89 8.16
N GLN A 151 -4.37 -7.56 8.08
CA GLN A 151 -5.56 -6.88 7.55
C GLN A 151 -5.77 -6.95 6.02
N VAL A 152 -4.84 -7.53 5.27
CA VAL A 152 -4.89 -7.54 3.79
C VAL A 152 -5.60 -8.77 3.23
N ALA A 153 -5.69 -9.84 4.01
CA ALA A 153 -6.36 -11.05 3.57
C ALA A 153 -7.88 -10.81 3.52
N LYS A 154 -8.50 -11.09 2.37
CA LYS A 154 -9.96 -11.27 2.27
C LYS A 154 -10.45 -12.53 3.03
N SER A 155 -9.69 -13.05 3.99
CA SER A 155 -10.15 -14.12 4.87
C SER A 155 -11.08 -13.53 5.91
N THR A 156 -12.12 -14.27 6.26
CA THR A 156 -13.13 -13.90 7.25
C THR A 156 -12.55 -13.68 8.66
N TYR A 157 -11.27 -14.02 8.89
CA TYR A 157 -10.58 -13.95 10.18
C TYR A 157 -9.19 -13.35 10.02
N ASN A 158 -8.90 -12.29 10.79
CA ASN A 158 -7.57 -11.70 10.97
C ASN A 158 -6.86 -12.47 12.08
N THR A 159 -6.11 -13.50 11.74
CA THR A 159 -5.50 -14.41 12.73
C THR A 159 -4.02 -14.09 12.98
N VAL A 160 -3.57 -14.31 14.21
CA VAL A 160 -2.16 -14.27 14.61
C VAL A 160 -1.78 -15.60 15.27
N LYS A 161 -0.60 -16.12 14.94
CA LYS A 161 0.00 -17.25 15.66
C LYS A 161 0.89 -16.71 16.76
N LEU A 162 0.62 -17.13 17.99
CA LEU A 162 1.47 -16.87 19.15
C LEU A 162 2.31 -18.11 19.40
N THR A 163 3.64 -17.96 19.34
CA THR A 163 4.59 -19.03 19.68
C THR A 163 5.31 -18.64 20.97
N LEU A 164 5.08 -19.41 22.02
CA LEU A 164 5.71 -19.26 23.32
C LEU A 164 6.99 -20.07 23.38
N PHE A 165 8.04 -19.42 23.83
CA PHE A 165 9.31 -20.00 24.24
C PHE A 165 9.46 -19.79 25.75
N GLU A 166 10.53 -20.32 26.34
CA GLU A 166 10.74 -20.21 27.80
C GLU A 166 10.71 -18.76 28.29
N ASP A 167 11.34 -17.82 27.58
CA ASP A 167 11.61 -16.44 28.02
C ASP A 167 11.04 -15.35 27.08
N ARG A 168 10.34 -15.74 26.01
CA ARG A 168 9.88 -14.83 24.95
C ARG A 168 8.61 -15.31 24.27
N LEU A 169 7.96 -14.38 23.58
CA LEU A 169 6.78 -14.61 22.78
C LEU A 169 7.02 -14.11 21.35
N LYS A 170 6.77 -14.97 20.35
CA LYS A 170 6.75 -14.61 18.95
C LYS A 170 5.31 -14.46 18.46
N LEU A 171 5.02 -13.38 17.75
CA LEU A 171 3.76 -13.17 17.05
C LEU A 171 4.03 -13.22 15.55
N SER A 172 3.33 -14.13 14.85
CA SER A 172 3.44 -14.28 13.41
C SER A 172 2.10 -14.03 12.74
N THR A 173 2.10 -13.21 11.69
CA THR A 173 0.92 -12.93 10.85
C THR A 173 1.29 -13.03 9.38
N TYR A 174 0.37 -13.57 8.60
CA TYR A 174 0.56 -13.84 7.18
C TYR A 174 -0.66 -13.39 6.41
N ASN A 175 -0.45 -12.83 5.22
CA ASN A 175 -1.49 -12.62 4.23
C ASN A 175 -1.10 -13.26 2.90
N THR A 176 -1.81 -12.93 1.82
CA THR A 176 -1.56 -13.50 0.49
C THR A 176 -0.19 -13.15 -0.11
N THR A 177 0.40 -12.02 0.25
CA THR A 177 1.52 -11.39 -0.44
C THR A 177 2.66 -10.93 0.47
N ALA A 178 2.47 -10.97 1.80
CA ALA A 178 3.44 -10.56 2.81
C ALA A 178 3.21 -11.26 4.16
N PHE A 179 4.23 -11.20 5.01
CA PHE A 179 4.20 -11.71 6.37
C PHE A 179 5.06 -10.87 7.31
N SER A 180 4.77 -10.97 8.61
CA SER A 180 5.60 -10.41 9.66
C SER A 180 5.67 -11.35 10.85
N GLU A 181 6.86 -11.52 11.39
CA GLU A 181 7.11 -12.14 12.68
C GLU A 181 7.79 -11.13 13.58
N ILE A 182 7.34 -11.02 14.81
CA ILE A 182 7.97 -10.17 15.83
C ILE A 182 8.16 -10.94 17.12
N VAL A 183 9.34 -10.80 17.72
CA VAL A 183 9.69 -11.44 18.99
C VAL A 183 9.77 -10.39 20.08
N ILE A 184 9.08 -10.64 21.19
CA ILE A 184 9.08 -9.78 22.37
C ILE A 184 9.45 -10.57 23.63
N PRO A 185 10.09 -9.94 24.62
CA PRO A 185 10.43 -10.57 25.88
C PRO A 185 9.16 -10.90 26.69
N LEU A 186 9.24 -11.97 27.48
CA LEU A 186 8.30 -12.19 28.57
C LEU A 186 8.81 -11.51 29.85
N TYR A 187 7.87 -11.05 30.67
CA TYR A 187 8.19 -10.50 32.00
C TYR A 187 8.73 -11.59 32.95
N LYS A 188 8.32 -12.84 32.74
CA LYS A 188 8.77 -14.03 33.49
C LYS A 188 8.80 -15.23 32.56
N ASN A 189 9.64 -16.21 32.89
CA ASN A 189 9.66 -17.48 32.17
C ASN A 189 8.29 -18.17 32.22
N VAL A 190 7.94 -18.86 31.14
CA VAL A 190 6.70 -19.63 31.03
C VAL A 190 6.68 -20.76 32.05
N GLU A 191 5.59 -20.89 32.80
CA GLU A 191 5.40 -22.02 33.71
C GLU A 191 4.95 -23.27 32.94
N ASN A 192 5.48 -24.44 33.32
CA ASN A 192 5.15 -25.77 32.76
C ASN A 192 5.49 -25.96 31.27
N LEU A 193 6.52 -25.28 30.77
CA LEU A 193 7.03 -25.49 29.41
C LEU A 193 8.11 -26.58 29.42
N ASP A 194 7.69 -27.85 29.31
CA ASP A 194 8.62 -29.00 29.19
C ASP A 194 9.17 -29.18 27.76
N GLU A 195 8.57 -28.49 26.79
CA GLU A 195 8.94 -28.52 25.37
C GLU A 195 9.78 -27.30 24.98
N LYS A 196 10.45 -27.35 23.82
CA LYS A 196 11.26 -26.21 23.34
C LYS A 196 10.44 -24.97 23.02
N GLN A 197 9.21 -25.16 22.56
CA GLN A 197 8.25 -24.11 22.21
C GLN A 197 6.86 -24.70 22.04
N ILE A 198 5.84 -23.89 22.27
CA ILE A 198 4.44 -24.22 21.95
C ILE A 198 3.82 -23.08 21.14
N SER A 199 2.79 -23.36 20.36
CA SER A 199 2.07 -22.34 19.61
C SER A 199 0.56 -22.52 19.65
N PHE A 200 -0.16 -21.42 19.46
CA PHE A 200 -1.61 -21.40 19.30
C PHE A 200 -2.03 -20.19 18.45
N ILE A 201 -3.24 -20.24 17.90
CA ILE A 201 -3.74 -19.21 16.98
C ILE A 201 -4.85 -18.41 17.66
N PHE A 202 -4.84 -17.11 17.44
CA PHE A 202 -5.78 -16.19 18.08
C PHE A 202 -6.24 -15.09 17.12
N ASP A 203 -7.25 -14.34 17.55
CA ASP A 203 -7.77 -13.20 16.80
C ASP A 203 -6.89 -11.97 17.01
N GLN A 204 -6.32 -11.46 15.91
CA GLN A 204 -5.39 -10.33 15.93
C GLN A 204 -6.06 -9.02 16.33
N ASP A 205 -7.30 -8.79 15.94
CA ASP A 205 -8.02 -7.55 16.28
C ASP A 205 -8.41 -7.55 17.76
N VAL A 206 -8.79 -8.71 18.30
CA VAL A 206 -9.04 -8.88 19.74
C VAL A 206 -7.74 -8.71 20.53
N LEU A 207 -6.63 -9.34 20.11
CA LEU A 207 -5.32 -9.17 20.76
C LEU A 207 -4.87 -7.70 20.76
N SER A 208 -5.07 -7.00 19.64
CA SER A 208 -4.78 -5.56 19.52
C SER A 208 -5.64 -4.73 20.47
N LYS A 209 -6.93 -5.07 20.66
CA LYS A 209 -7.80 -4.38 21.62
C LYS A 209 -7.33 -4.60 23.06
N ILE A 210 -6.95 -5.83 23.40
CA ILE A 210 -6.35 -6.15 24.72
C ILE A 210 -5.10 -5.31 24.94
N ALA A 211 -4.16 -5.32 23.99
CA ALA A 211 -2.92 -4.55 24.10
C ALA A 211 -3.16 -3.04 24.32
N ASN A 212 -4.23 -2.48 23.76
CA ASN A 212 -4.57 -1.06 23.94
C ASN A 212 -5.40 -0.76 25.20
N ALA A 213 -6.17 -1.73 25.73
CA ALA A 213 -7.09 -1.50 26.85
C ALA A 213 -6.40 -1.57 28.22
N PHE A 214 -5.34 -2.38 28.37
CA PHE A 214 -4.65 -2.62 29.63
C PHE A 214 -3.43 -1.71 29.81
N VAL A 215 -3.66 -0.39 29.93
CA VAL A 215 -2.61 0.65 29.98
C VAL A 215 -1.68 0.48 31.19
N ASP A 216 -0.36 0.60 30.96
CA ASP A 216 0.73 0.49 31.95
C ASP A 216 0.74 -0.82 32.76
N ALA A 217 0.06 -1.85 32.27
CA ALA A 217 -0.14 -3.09 32.99
C ALA A 217 0.83 -4.20 32.54
N ILE A 218 1.16 -5.06 33.50
CA ILE A 218 1.62 -6.42 33.25
C ILE A 218 0.38 -7.27 32.97
N ILE A 219 0.34 -7.92 31.82
CA ILE A 219 -0.79 -8.75 31.39
C ILE A 219 -0.42 -10.22 31.59
N VAL A 220 -1.25 -10.94 32.32
CA VAL A 220 -1.10 -12.37 32.56
C VAL A 220 -2.00 -13.14 31.60
N PHE A 221 -1.43 -14.16 30.97
CA PHE A 221 -2.13 -15.06 30.07
C PHE A 221 -1.98 -16.49 30.56
N ASP A 222 -3.10 -17.22 30.63
CA ASP A 222 -3.12 -18.66 30.87
C ASP A 222 -3.76 -19.35 29.66
N PHE A 223 -2.96 -20.11 28.89
CA PHE A 223 -3.44 -20.90 27.76
C PHE A 223 -3.74 -22.34 28.18
N VAL A 224 -4.99 -22.76 28.00
CA VAL A 224 -5.48 -24.11 28.32
C VAL A 224 -5.72 -24.88 27.02
N ALA A 225 -4.72 -25.66 26.60
CA ALA A 225 -4.68 -26.30 25.28
C ALA A 225 -5.86 -27.24 25.03
N SER A 226 -6.23 -28.04 26.05
CA SER A 226 -7.34 -29.01 25.97
C SER A 226 -8.71 -28.38 25.74
N LYS A 227 -8.86 -27.09 26.06
CA LYS A 227 -10.10 -26.32 25.90
C LYS A 227 -10.03 -25.28 24.79
N GLN A 228 -8.88 -25.12 24.13
CA GLN A 228 -8.62 -24.03 23.19
C GLN A 228 -9.04 -22.67 23.79
N LEU A 229 -8.59 -22.41 25.02
CA LEU A 229 -9.01 -21.26 25.81
C LEU A 229 -7.80 -20.45 26.23
N LEU A 230 -7.85 -19.14 25.99
CA LEU A 230 -6.92 -18.15 26.51
C LEU A 230 -7.62 -17.34 27.59
N ILE A 231 -7.13 -17.45 28.82
CA ILE A 231 -7.59 -16.66 29.96
C ILE A 231 -6.64 -15.48 30.10
N ILE A 232 -7.18 -14.29 30.22
CA ILE A 232 -6.41 -13.05 30.32
C ILE A 232 -6.77 -12.38 31.63
N GLU A 233 -5.77 -12.20 32.48
CA GLU A 233 -5.92 -11.62 33.80
C GLU A 233 -5.07 -10.35 33.91
N SER A 234 -5.71 -9.27 34.34
CA SER A 234 -5.03 -8.03 34.72
C SER A 234 -5.82 -7.35 35.83
N GLU A 235 -5.19 -7.23 37.00
CA GLU A 235 -5.76 -6.68 38.22
C GLU A 235 -7.15 -7.25 38.57
N ASN A 236 -8.22 -6.55 38.18
CA ASN A 236 -9.62 -6.89 38.48
C ASN A 236 -10.39 -7.45 37.28
N THR A 237 -9.74 -7.59 36.13
CA THR A 237 -10.37 -8.05 34.89
C THR A 237 -9.90 -9.45 34.56
N ARG A 238 -10.86 -10.34 34.26
CA ARG A 238 -10.62 -11.69 33.78
C ARG A 238 -11.45 -11.93 32.51
N LEU A 239 -10.77 -12.19 31.40
CA LEU A 239 -11.38 -12.50 30.11
C LEU A 239 -11.13 -13.97 29.79
N GLU A 240 -12.12 -14.65 29.24
CA GLU A 240 -12.02 -16.03 28.76
C GLU A 240 -12.36 -16.03 27.27
N LEU A 241 -11.37 -16.29 26.42
CA LEU A 241 -11.48 -16.15 24.97
C LEU A 241 -11.01 -17.42 24.25
N THR A 242 -11.75 -17.84 23.23
CA THR A 242 -11.44 -19.05 22.48
C THR A 242 -10.29 -18.83 21.49
N THR A 243 -9.37 -19.79 21.41
CA THR A 243 -8.30 -19.85 20.40
C THR A 243 -8.75 -20.66 19.19
N TYR A 244 -8.12 -20.43 18.04
CA TYR A 244 -8.44 -21.14 16.80
C TYR A 244 -7.59 -22.42 16.62
N ALA A 245 -8.00 -23.28 15.69
CA ALA A 245 -7.30 -24.53 15.39
C ALA A 245 -6.14 -24.30 14.40
N GLU A 246 -5.16 -25.21 14.38
CA GLU A 246 -3.99 -25.12 13.48
C GLU A 246 -4.36 -24.96 12.00
N THR A 247 -5.42 -25.64 11.56
CA THR A 247 -5.91 -25.60 10.17
C THR A 247 -6.32 -24.21 9.70
N ASP A 248 -6.51 -23.29 10.64
CA ASP A 248 -7.00 -21.94 10.38
C ASP A 248 -5.83 -20.98 10.06
N PHE A 249 -4.59 -21.46 10.09
CA PHE A 249 -3.38 -20.65 9.86
C PHE A 249 -2.51 -21.21 8.75
N ILE A 250 -2.22 -20.38 7.75
CA ILE A 250 -1.36 -20.76 6.61
C ILE A 250 0.08 -20.37 6.93
N ASP A 251 0.94 -21.37 7.13
CA ASP A 251 2.38 -21.14 7.32
C ASP A 251 3.07 -20.89 5.96
N TYR A 252 3.54 -19.66 5.73
CA TYR A 252 4.24 -19.28 4.49
C TYR A 252 5.70 -19.71 4.44
N HIS A 253 6.30 -20.17 5.54
CA HIS A 253 7.69 -20.64 5.51
C HIS A 253 7.87 -21.80 4.52
N ALA A 254 6.83 -22.61 4.33
CA ALA A 254 6.79 -23.67 3.32
C ALA A 254 6.92 -23.15 1.87
N LYS A 255 6.58 -21.88 1.58
CA LYS A 255 6.72 -21.26 0.26
C LYS A 255 8.12 -20.70 0.00
N ILE A 256 8.89 -20.41 1.05
CA ILE A 256 10.25 -19.85 0.92
C ILE A 256 11.24 -20.92 0.44
N GLN A 257 11.03 -22.19 0.81
CA GLN A 257 11.66 -23.42 0.29
C GLN A 257 13.20 -23.55 0.32
N LYS A 258 13.96 -22.47 0.47
CA LYS A 258 15.43 -22.43 0.45
C LYS A 258 15.96 -21.39 1.45
N GLU A 259 17.20 -21.59 1.92
CA GLU A 259 17.94 -20.57 2.65
C GLU A 259 18.06 -19.28 1.80
N PRO A 260 17.64 -18.12 2.33
CA PRO A 260 17.74 -16.84 1.63
C PRO A 260 19.18 -16.39 1.37
N ASP A 261 19.39 -15.76 0.22
CA ASP A 261 20.66 -15.15 -0.15
C ASP A 261 20.80 -13.80 0.58
N TYR A 262 21.88 -13.61 1.33
CA TYR A 262 22.15 -12.36 2.05
C TYR A 262 22.63 -11.27 1.09
N ILE A 263 21.94 -10.12 1.09
CA ILE A 263 22.27 -8.97 0.23
C ILE A 263 23.14 -7.96 0.98
N GLY A 264 22.75 -7.58 2.20
CA GLY A 264 23.48 -6.57 2.96
C GLY A 264 22.64 -5.89 4.05
N VAL A 265 23.24 -4.90 4.71
CA VAL A 265 22.54 -3.98 5.61
C VAL A 265 21.90 -2.88 4.76
N VAL A 266 20.67 -2.50 5.11
CA VAL A 266 19.90 -1.48 4.38
C VAL A 266 19.62 -0.25 5.23
N ASP A 267 19.57 0.90 4.57
CA ASP A 267 19.17 2.15 5.20
C ASP A 267 17.64 2.29 5.17
N VAL A 268 16.99 1.85 6.25
CA VAL A 268 15.52 1.82 6.36
C VAL A 268 14.89 3.21 6.31
N GLU A 269 15.59 4.24 6.79
CA GLU A 269 15.11 5.62 6.75
C GLU A 269 15.08 6.14 5.32
N ALA A 270 16.17 5.97 4.57
CA ALA A 270 16.25 6.42 3.18
C ALA A 270 15.25 5.66 2.30
N LEU A 271 15.10 4.34 2.54
CA LEU A 271 14.07 3.54 1.88
C LEU A 271 12.66 4.08 2.20
N ARG A 272 12.36 4.35 3.47
CA ARG A 272 11.05 4.84 3.89
C ARG A 272 10.74 6.20 3.27
N GLN A 273 11.70 7.13 3.29
CA GLN A 273 11.55 8.46 2.68
C GLN A 273 11.24 8.36 1.19
N GLY A 274 12.01 7.56 0.45
CA GLY A 274 11.78 7.40 -0.99
C GLY A 274 10.49 6.65 -1.33
N VAL A 275 10.11 5.62 -0.57
CA VAL A 275 8.81 4.94 -0.73
C VAL A 275 7.65 5.89 -0.40
N LYS A 276 7.74 6.66 0.69
CA LYS A 276 6.73 7.66 1.07
C LYS A 276 6.58 8.75 0.02
N TYR A 277 7.66 9.17 -0.63
CA TYR A 277 7.59 10.13 -1.74
C TYR A 277 6.92 9.52 -2.97
N THR A 278 7.44 8.38 -3.46
CA THR A 278 7.03 7.79 -4.73
C THR A 278 5.65 7.16 -4.72
N SER A 279 5.23 6.58 -3.58
CA SER A 279 3.90 5.97 -3.39
C SER A 279 2.74 6.91 -3.73
N GLN A 280 2.94 8.22 -3.57
CA GLN A 280 1.93 9.24 -3.84
C GLN A 280 1.51 9.32 -5.31
N PHE A 281 2.36 8.81 -6.22
CA PHE A 281 2.15 8.80 -7.66
C PHE A 281 1.71 7.44 -8.20
N VAL A 282 1.84 6.37 -7.42
CA VAL A 282 1.46 5.01 -7.84
C VAL A 282 -0.05 4.87 -7.73
N LYS A 283 -0.67 4.24 -8.73
CA LYS A 283 -2.10 3.88 -8.72
C LYS A 283 -2.24 2.40 -9.01
N LYS A 284 -3.29 1.78 -8.47
CA LYS A 284 -3.65 0.43 -8.86
C LYS A 284 -4.14 0.42 -10.31
N ASP A 285 -3.46 -0.34 -11.14
CA ASP A 285 -3.79 -0.63 -12.53
C ASP A 285 -3.46 -2.10 -12.81
N ASP A 286 -4.49 -2.94 -12.87
CA ASP A 286 -4.37 -4.37 -13.12
C ASP A 286 -4.02 -4.68 -14.60
N ILE A 287 -4.14 -3.70 -15.51
CA ILE A 287 -3.76 -3.82 -16.93
C ILE A 287 -2.28 -3.46 -17.10
N GLN A 288 -1.83 -2.37 -16.49
CA GLN A 288 -0.45 -1.88 -16.54
C GLN A 288 0.28 -2.16 -15.22
N MET A 289 0.39 -3.44 -14.85
CA MET A 289 1.02 -3.87 -13.59
C MET A 289 2.46 -3.36 -13.40
N ASN A 290 3.19 -3.06 -14.49
CA ASN A 290 4.52 -2.47 -14.44
C ASN A 290 4.54 -0.99 -14.02
N LEU A 291 3.41 -0.30 -14.04
CA LEU A 291 3.21 1.03 -13.45
C LEU A 291 2.53 0.97 -12.07
N SER A 292 1.96 -0.17 -11.70
CA SER A 292 1.33 -0.42 -10.39
C SER A 292 2.31 -0.95 -9.35
N LEU A 293 3.52 -0.38 -9.31
CA LEU A 293 4.58 -0.80 -8.39
C LEU A 293 5.57 0.34 -8.12
N ILE A 294 6.37 0.15 -7.07
CA ILE A 294 7.61 0.91 -6.85
C ILE A 294 8.79 0.01 -7.22
N ASP A 295 9.73 0.53 -7.99
CA ASP A 295 10.97 -0.15 -8.40
C ASP A 295 12.16 0.59 -7.79
N ILE A 296 12.97 -0.13 -7.03
CA ILE A 296 14.19 0.34 -6.36
C ILE A 296 15.36 -0.29 -7.08
N ARG A 297 16.20 0.53 -7.70
CA ARG A 297 17.39 0.10 -8.45
C ARG A 297 18.33 1.27 -8.64
N GLU A 298 19.63 1.00 -8.84
CA GLU A 298 20.61 2.03 -9.21
C GLU A 298 20.57 3.28 -8.30
N ALA A 299 20.53 3.08 -6.98
CA ALA A 299 20.43 4.15 -5.98
C ALA A 299 19.18 5.04 -6.13
N SER A 300 18.15 4.56 -6.81
CA SER A 300 16.91 5.28 -7.11
C SER A 300 15.68 4.48 -6.70
N ILE A 301 14.68 5.18 -6.18
CA ILE A 301 13.34 4.67 -5.90
C ILE A 301 12.41 5.36 -6.89
N ILE A 302 11.73 4.56 -7.72
CA ILE A 302 10.94 5.03 -8.86
C ILE A 302 9.52 4.53 -8.69
N GLY A 303 8.54 5.42 -8.84
CA GLY A 303 7.13 5.05 -8.80
C GLY A 303 6.27 6.08 -9.51
N GLY A 304 5.14 5.65 -10.07
CA GLY A 304 4.28 6.56 -10.81
C GLY A 304 3.15 5.91 -11.55
N ASN A 305 2.57 6.67 -12.48
CA ASN A 305 1.58 6.24 -13.44
C ASN A 305 1.81 7.03 -14.75
N TYR A 306 0.90 6.90 -15.71
CA TYR A 306 0.99 7.59 -17.00
C TYR A 306 0.94 9.12 -16.93
N ALA A 307 0.42 9.69 -15.84
CA ALA A 307 0.28 11.13 -15.64
C ALA A 307 1.40 11.74 -14.79
N SER A 308 2.03 10.96 -13.91
CA SER A 308 3.05 11.46 -13.00
C SER A 308 4.03 10.36 -12.62
N ILE A 309 5.32 10.65 -12.68
CA ILE A 309 6.39 9.75 -12.25
C ILE A 309 7.29 10.50 -11.27
N GLY A 310 7.46 9.94 -10.07
CA GLY A 310 8.38 10.41 -9.05
C GLY A 310 9.65 9.57 -9.04
N VAL A 311 10.79 10.23 -8.86
CA VAL A 311 12.10 9.60 -8.65
C VAL A 311 12.73 10.20 -7.40
N PHE A 312 13.17 9.33 -6.51
CA PHE A 312 13.97 9.67 -5.33
C PHE A 312 15.33 8.99 -5.46
N GLU A 313 16.41 9.76 -5.50
CA GLU A 313 17.78 9.28 -5.67
C GLU A 313 18.56 9.51 -4.38
N SER A 314 19.25 8.48 -3.87
CA SER A 314 20.14 8.62 -2.73
C SER A 314 21.18 7.49 -2.73
N GLU A 315 22.45 7.83 -2.50
CA GLU A 315 23.52 6.84 -2.30
C GLU A 315 23.24 5.88 -1.13
N ARG A 316 22.40 6.30 -0.16
CA ARG A 316 21.98 5.48 0.99
C ARG A 316 21.13 4.27 0.59
N VAL A 317 20.54 4.28 -0.61
CA VAL A 317 19.77 3.14 -1.15
C VAL A 317 20.52 2.43 -2.29
N ALA A 318 21.81 2.73 -2.48
CA ALA A 318 22.64 2.04 -3.45
C ALA A 318 22.76 0.54 -3.14
N GLY A 319 22.73 -0.30 -4.18
CA GLY A 319 22.82 -1.76 -4.04
C GLY A 319 21.51 -2.46 -3.68
N VAL A 320 20.46 -1.73 -3.32
CA VAL A 320 19.13 -2.29 -3.05
C VAL A 320 18.35 -2.46 -4.35
N ASN A 321 17.80 -3.66 -4.60
CA ASN A 321 17.08 -4.00 -5.83
C ASN A 321 15.71 -4.64 -5.55
N LEU A 322 14.67 -3.82 -5.38
CA LEU A 322 13.36 -4.25 -4.89
C LEU A 322 12.25 -3.84 -5.85
N LYS A 323 11.23 -4.70 -5.98
CA LYS A 323 10.01 -4.39 -6.74
C LYS A 323 8.81 -4.63 -5.86
N ILE A 324 8.17 -3.55 -5.44
CA ILE A 324 7.09 -3.55 -4.44
C ILE A 324 5.76 -3.34 -5.16
N LYS A 325 4.93 -4.37 -5.19
CA LYS A 325 3.59 -4.31 -5.80
C LYS A 325 2.69 -3.33 -5.05
N TYR A 326 1.75 -2.71 -5.76
CA TYR A 326 0.82 -1.71 -5.21
C TYR A 326 0.20 -2.13 -3.87
N GLU A 327 -0.28 -3.36 -3.75
CA GLU A 327 -0.99 -3.86 -2.57
C GLU A 327 -0.12 -3.93 -1.29
N ILE A 328 1.21 -3.89 -1.41
CA ILE A 328 2.14 -3.95 -0.27
C ILE A 328 2.79 -2.59 0.02
N ILE A 329 2.70 -1.58 -0.85
CA ILE A 329 3.40 -0.29 -0.69
C ILE A 329 3.13 0.35 0.68
N ASP A 330 1.86 0.49 1.07
CA ASP A 330 1.46 1.14 2.33
C ASP A 330 1.93 0.36 3.56
N ILE A 331 1.98 -0.97 3.46
CA ILE A 331 2.43 -1.85 4.56
C ILE A 331 3.93 -1.76 4.69
N PHE A 332 4.63 -1.82 3.56
CA PHE A 332 6.08 -1.73 3.51
C PHE A 332 6.58 -0.40 4.07
N GLU A 333 5.97 0.73 3.68
CA GLU A 333 6.32 2.05 4.22
C GLU A 333 6.18 2.10 5.76
N LYS A 334 5.08 1.57 6.29
CA LYS A 334 4.82 1.53 7.73
C LYS A 334 5.78 0.59 8.46
N ILE A 335 6.08 -0.57 7.90
CA ILE A 335 7.04 -1.54 8.46
C ILE A 335 8.47 -0.99 8.44
N LEU A 336 8.87 -0.27 7.39
CA LEU A 336 10.18 0.41 7.37
C LEU A 336 10.33 1.40 8.53
N GLY A 337 9.22 2.01 8.99
CA GLY A 337 9.20 2.86 10.19
C GLY A 337 9.24 2.11 11.52
N LYS A 338 9.28 0.77 11.50
CA LYS A 338 9.36 -0.12 12.68
C LYS A 338 10.63 -0.96 12.71
N LEU A 339 11.38 -1.00 11.61
CA LEU A 339 12.66 -1.69 11.50
C LEU A 339 13.78 -0.82 12.08
N LYS A 340 14.77 -1.46 12.70
CA LYS A 340 15.87 -0.75 13.38
C LYS A 340 16.89 -0.16 12.39
N PRO A 341 17.17 1.15 12.44
CA PRO A 341 18.22 1.77 11.62
C PRO A 341 19.60 1.18 11.87
N GLY A 342 20.36 0.90 10.82
CA GLY A 342 21.75 0.42 10.92
C GLY A 342 21.93 -1.06 11.27
N SER A 343 20.87 -1.76 11.72
CA SER A 343 20.90 -3.19 12.05
C SER A 343 19.93 -4.04 11.22
N THR A 344 19.22 -3.43 10.27
CA THR A 344 18.29 -4.17 9.39
C THR A 344 19.04 -4.75 8.19
N HIS A 345 18.88 -6.06 8.02
CA HIS A 345 19.47 -6.85 6.96
C HIS A 345 18.43 -7.21 5.89
N LEU A 346 18.84 -7.16 4.62
CA LEU A 346 18.06 -7.59 3.47
C LEU A 346 18.54 -8.95 2.98
N PHE A 347 17.58 -9.83 2.72
CA PHE A 347 17.78 -11.12 2.09
C PHE A 347 16.81 -11.29 0.92
N GLU A 348 17.19 -12.15 -0.02
CA GLU A 348 16.40 -12.48 -1.20
C GLU A 348 16.23 -13.99 -1.36
N THR A 349 15.10 -14.38 -1.93
CA THR A 349 14.86 -15.73 -2.43
C THR A 349 14.30 -15.63 -3.84
N ASP A 350 14.04 -16.74 -4.52
CA ASP A 350 13.40 -16.70 -5.84
C ASP A 350 12.01 -16.03 -5.81
N SER A 351 11.34 -16.04 -4.65
CA SER A 351 9.94 -15.60 -4.51
C SER A 351 9.72 -14.46 -3.51
N PHE A 352 10.65 -14.17 -2.61
CA PHE A 352 10.47 -13.17 -1.54
C PHE A 352 11.63 -12.19 -1.41
N TYR A 353 11.31 -10.97 -0.99
CA TYR A 353 12.21 -10.03 -0.34
C TYR A 353 12.00 -10.10 1.16
N LEU A 354 13.08 -10.13 1.94
CA LEU A 354 13.05 -10.41 3.37
C LEU A 354 13.88 -9.37 4.13
N PHE A 355 13.26 -8.66 5.05
CA PHE A 355 13.86 -7.65 5.92
C PHE A 355 13.91 -8.18 7.34
N ARG A 356 15.05 -8.01 7.99
CA ARG A 356 15.29 -8.68 9.25
C ARG A 356 16.21 -7.89 10.17
N ASP A 357 15.77 -7.68 11.39
CA ASP A 357 16.60 -7.21 12.49
C ASP A 357 16.53 -8.17 13.70
N SER A 358 16.97 -7.73 14.88
CA SER A 358 16.98 -8.53 16.12
C SER A 358 15.59 -9.03 16.53
N SER A 359 14.54 -8.27 16.23
CA SER A 359 13.20 -8.44 16.80
C SER A 359 12.12 -8.67 15.73
N LEU A 360 12.32 -8.15 14.52
CA LEU A 360 11.35 -8.15 13.45
C LEU A 360 11.87 -8.90 12.23
N TYR A 361 11.05 -9.81 11.71
CA TYR A 361 11.22 -10.45 10.43
C TYR A 361 10.03 -10.15 9.53
N PHE A 362 10.25 -9.41 8.46
CA PHE A 362 9.22 -9.04 7.50
C PHE A 362 9.57 -9.56 6.12
N GLY A 363 8.59 -10.06 5.39
CA GLY A 363 8.81 -10.50 4.02
C GLY A 363 7.61 -10.28 3.12
N PHE A 364 7.88 -10.10 1.83
CA PHE A 364 6.83 -9.95 0.82
C PHE A 364 7.25 -10.55 -0.52
N GLU A 365 6.25 -10.93 -1.31
CA GLU A 365 6.45 -11.58 -2.60
C GLU A 365 7.12 -10.65 -3.61
N ARG A 366 8.08 -11.20 -4.37
CA ARG A 366 8.73 -10.50 -5.48
C ARG A 366 7.74 -10.26 -6.61
N SER A 367 7.93 -9.15 -7.32
CA SER A 367 7.28 -8.92 -8.60
C SER A 367 8.19 -9.33 -9.76
N SER A 368 7.64 -10.00 -10.76
CA SER A 368 8.31 -10.23 -12.05
C SER A 368 8.26 -8.99 -12.95
N PHE A 369 7.36 -8.04 -12.68
CA PHE A 369 7.26 -6.78 -13.41
C PHE A 369 8.34 -5.79 -12.95
N ALA A 370 8.81 -4.96 -13.86
CA ALA A 370 9.77 -3.88 -13.58
C ALA A 370 9.24 -2.56 -14.10
N PHE A 371 9.54 -1.46 -13.40
CA PHE A 371 9.13 -0.15 -13.86
C PHE A 371 9.92 0.21 -15.13
N PRO A 372 9.29 0.84 -16.14
CA PRO A 372 9.98 1.25 -17.36
C PRO A 372 11.23 2.10 -17.09
N ALA A 373 12.18 2.14 -18.02
CA ALA A 373 13.29 3.07 -17.94
C ALA A 373 12.78 4.52 -18.08
N VAL A 374 13.18 5.41 -17.15
CA VAL A 374 12.67 6.79 -17.10
C VAL A 374 13.73 7.86 -17.15
N ASN A 375 15.02 7.52 -16.99
CA ASN A 375 16.12 8.50 -16.90
C ASN A 375 16.11 9.48 -18.09
N GLN A 376 15.79 8.98 -19.29
CA GLN A 376 15.64 9.77 -20.50
C GLN A 376 14.65 10.95 -20.38
N PHE A 377 13.65 10.87 -19.49
CA PHE A 377 12.67 11.94 -19.25
C PHE A 377 13.20 13.01 -18.29
N PHE A 378 14.03 12.61 -17.32
CA PHE A 378 14.63 13.49 -16.32
C PHE A 378 15.91 14.17 -16.82
N GLU A 379 16.57 13.60 -17.84
CA GLU A 379 17.74 14.19 -18.51
C GLU A 379 17.36 15.16 -19.64
N MET A 380 16.06 15.32 -19.95
CA MET A 380 15.63 16.23 -21.01
C MET A 380 15.92 17.68 -20.63
N LYS A 381 16.72 18.35 -21.46
CA LYS A 381 17.05 19.76 -21.25
C LYS A 381 15.86 20.65 -21.60
N ALA A 382 15.30 21.31 -20.59
CA ALA A 382 14.39 22.44 -20.80
C ALA A 382 15.16 23.67 -21.31
N ALA A 383 14.48 24.54 -22.06
CA ALA A 383 15.10 25.79 -22.52
C ALA A 383 15.30 26.76 -21.35
N ASP A 384 14.37 26.78 -20.40
CA ASP A 384 14.38 27.62 -19.21
C ASP A 384 13.96 26.85 -17.96
N TYR A 385 14.14 27.49 -16.81
CA TYR A 385 13.67 27.01 -15.52
C TYR A 385 13.11 28.18 -14.70
N THR A 386 12.20 27.85 -13.80
CA THR A 386 11.64 28.80 -12.82
C THR A 386 11.92 28.31 -11.41
N LEU A 387 12.53 29.15 -10.58
CA LEU A 387 12.69 28.93 -9.15
C LEU A 387 11.57 29.64 -8.40
N VAL A 388 10.85 28.89 -7.57
CA VAL A 388 9.69 29.39 -6.84
C VAL A 388 9.92 29.20 -5.36
N PRO A 389 9.74 30.24 -4.51
CA PRO A 389 9.83 30.08 -3.07
C PRO A 389 8.82 29.04 -2.58
N ARG A 390 9.29 27.90 -2.06
CA ARG A 390 8.48 26.72 -1.71
C ARG A 390 7.33 27.10 -0.80
N ASN A 391 7.61 27.85 0.27
CA ASN A 391 6.61 28.22 1.26
C ASN A 391 5.49 29.08 0.65
N LEU A 392 5.82 30.01 -0.25
CA LEU A 392 4.80 30.84 -0.92
C LEU A 392 3.97 30.01 -1.90
N PHE A 393 4.62 29.11 -2.64
CA PHE A 393 3.96 28.19 -3.56
C PHE A 393 2.98 27.28 -2.82
N LEU A 394 3.45 26.57 -1.79
CA LEU A 394 2.62 25.68 -0.98
C LEU A 394 1.44 26.41 -0.33
N ASN A 395 1.68 27.57 0.29
CA ASN A 395 0.60 28.36 0.91
C ASN A 395 -0.46 28.78 -0.10
N SER A 396 -0.06 29.16 -1.32
CA SER A 396 -0.99 29.54 -2.38
C SER A 396 -1.82 28.34 -2.85
N LEU A 397 -1.19 27.17 -3.02
CA LEU A 397 -1.89 25.94 -3.37
C LEU A 397 -2.89 25.52 -2.28
N LEU A 398 -2.51 25.63 -1.00
CA LEU A 398 -3.39 25.34 0.13
C LEU A 398 -4.58 26.31 0.23
N LYS A 399 -4.40 27.60 -0.06
CA LYS A 399 -5.54 28.54 -0.14
C LYS A 399 -6.51 28.14 -1.26
N LEU A 400 -5.97 27.73 -2.42
CA LEU A 400 -6.78 27.31 -3.55
C LEU A 400 -7.46 25.96 -3.31
N SER A 401 -6.96 25.10 -2.43
CA SER A 401 -7.63 23.82 -2.12
C SER A 401 -8.88 24.02 -1.26
N VAL A 402 -8.98 25.09 -0.47
CA VAL A 402 -10.15 25.40 0.37
C VAL A 402 -11.43 25.57 -0.44
N VAL A 403 -11.33 26.07 -1.68
CA VAL A 403 -12.51 26.36 -2.52
C VAL A 403 -13.03 25.13 -3.27
N SER A 404 -12.47 23.94 -3.04
CA SER A 404 -12.87 22.72 -3.73
C SER A 404 -12.93 21.51 -2.81
N VAL A 405 -13.97 20.70 -3.04
CA VAL A 405 -14.11 19.35 -2.49
C VAL A 405 -13.60 18.26 -3.44
N ASP A 406 -13.29 18.61 -4.70
CA ASP A 406 -12.76 17.66 -5.70
C ASP A 406 -11.26 17.42 -5.48
N ARG A 407 -10.88 16.16 -5.23
CA ARG A 407 -9.48 15.71 -5.07
C ARG A 407 -8.69 15.76 -6.37
N ASP A 408 -9.37 15.72 -7.52
CA ASP A 408 -8.76 15.76 -8.85
C ASP A 408 -8.81 17.17 -9.47
N MET A 409 -9.07 18.19 -8.64
CA MET A 409 -9.13 19.56 -9.06
C MET A 409 -7.86 19.99 -9.82
N LEU A 410 -8.08 20.62 -10.96
CA LEU A 410 -7.01 21.22 -11.75
C LEU A 410 -6.81 22.68 -11.36
N VAL A 411 -5.55 23.09 -11.24
CA VAL A 411 -5.13 24.48 -11.15
C VAL A 411 -4.57 24.90 -12.51
N LYS A 412 -5.01 26.05 -13.01
CA LYS A 412 -4.35 26.75 -14.12
C LYS A 412 -3.11 27.44 -13.56
N LEU A 413 -1.95 27.07 -14.08
CA LEU A 413 -0.68 27.67 -13.77
C LEU A 413 -0.25 28.54 -14.95
N GLY A 414 -0.03 29.82 -14.67
CA GLY A 414 0.50 30.81 -15.60
C GLY A 414 1.88 31.30 -15.15
N ILE A 415 2.88 31.34 -16.03
CA ILE A 415 4.19 31.94 -15.74
C ILE A 415 4.50 33.03 -16.77
N THR A 416 4.80 34.23 -16.28
CA THR A 416 5.15 35.40 -17.09
C THR A 416 6.41 36.08 -16.56
N GLY A 417 7.07 36.90 -17.38
CA GLY A 417 8.28 37.64 -17.00
C GLY A 417 9.57 36.80 -17.04
N GLN A 418 10.67 37.45 -16.67
CA GLN A 418 12.02 36.90 -16.61
C GLN A 418 12.82 37.48 -15.44
N GLY A 419 13.85 36.77 -15.00
CA GLY A 419 14.66 37.19 -13.85
C GLY A 419 13.80 37.35 -12.61
N GLN A 420 14.04 38.41 -11.84
CA GLN A 420 13.28 38.76 -10.63
C GLN A 420 11.89 39.35 -10.91
N GLU A 421 11.57 39.67 -12.17
CA GLU A 421 10.25 40.16 -12.59
C GLU A 421 9.30 39.01 -12.94
N CYS A 422 9.72 37.75 -12.72
CA CYS A 422 8.88 36.59 -12.99
C CYS A 422 7.73 36.48 -11.98
N GLU A 423 6.52 36.26 -12.50
CA GLU A 423 5.30 36.04 -11.71
C GLU A 423 4.65 34.72 -12.11
N ILE A 424 4.26 33.95 -11.09
CA ILE A 424 3.41 32.77 -11.23
C ILE A 424 2.00 33.13 -10.78
N GLU A 425 1.04 32.97 -11.68
CA GLU A 425 -0.39 33.06 -11.39
C GLU A 425 -0.97 31.64 -11.27
N LEU A 426 -1.58 31.35 -10.13
CA LEU A 426 -2.32 30.12 -9.90
C LEU A 426 -3.79 30.47 -9.87
N SER A 427 -4.62 29.78 -10.65
CA SER A 427 -6.07 30.02 -10.63
C SER A 427 -6.88 28.74 -10.79
N THR A 428 -8.08 28.77 -10.25
CA THR A 428 -9.02 27.64 -10.30
C THR A 428 -10.45 28.12 -10.26
N ARG A 429 -11.40 27.21 -10.49
CA ARG A 429 -12.84 27.49 -10.43
C ARG A 429 -13.53 26.47 -9.55
N ASP A 430 -14.44 26.94 -8.70
CA ASP A 430 -15.30 26.07 -7.91
C ASP A 430 -16.43 25.47 -8.77
N VAL A 431 -17.27 24.63 -8.13
CA VAL A 431 -18.43 24.00 -8.79
C VAL A 431 -19.48 24.99 -9.29
N SER A 432 -19.51 26.22 -8.74
CA SER A 432 -20.38 27.31 -9.21
C SER A 432 -19.79 28.08 -10.40
N GLY A 433 -18.54 27.78 -10.76
CA GLY A 433 -17.78 28.44 -11.81
C GLY A 433 -17.08 29.73 -11.34
N LYS A 434 -17.16 30.07 -10.05
CA LYS A 434 -16.49 31.25 -9.50
C LYS A 434 -14.98 31.01 -9.46
N GLN A 435 -14.23 31.99 -9.95
CA GLN A 435 -12.78 31.90 -10.05
C GLN A 435 -12.10 32.39 -8.77
N SER A 436 -11.09 31.64 -8.34
CA SER A 436 -10.15 32.02 -7.28
C SER A 436 -8.74 32.01 -7.85
N ASN A 437 -7.90 32.96 -7.45
CA ASN A 437 -6.52 33.04 -7.90
C ASN A 437 -5.57 33.51 -6.78
N ASP A 438 -4.29 33.22 -6.95
CA ASP A 438 -3.19 33.75 -6.14
C ASP A 438 -1.98 34.02 -7.05
N LYS A 439 -1.10 34.92 -6.62
CA LYS A 439 0.08 35.37 -7.39
C LYS A 439 1.33 35.28 -6.54
N ILE A 440 2.40 34.75 -7.14
CA ILE A 440 3.65 34.45 -6.44
C ILE A 440 4.80 35.03 -7.26
N SER A 441 5.66 35.82 -6.61
CA SER A 441 6.93 36.24 -7.18
C SER A 441 7.89 35.05 -7.28
N ALA A 442 8.53 34.89 -8.42
CA ALA A 442 9.46 33.82 -8.72
C ALA A 442 10.69 34.35 -9.45
N PHE A 443 11.66 33.47 -9.71
CA PHE A 443 12.81 33.78 -10.55
C PHE A 443 12.82 32.88 -11.78
N ARG A 444 12.90 33.43 -12.99
CA ARG A 444 12.98 32.62 -14.23
C ARG A 444 14.24 32.93 -15.02
N ALA A 445 14.96 31.90 -15.43
CA ALA A 445 16.20 32.05 -16.19
C ALA A 445 16.32 30.98 -17.27
N ALA A 446 17.15 31.29 -18.26
CA ALA A 446 17.50 30.35 -19.32
C ALA A 446 18.40 29.25 -18.75
N ALA A 447 18.18 28.01 -19.19
CA ALA A 447 19.02 26.89 -18.80
C ALA A 447 20.38 26.92 -19.52
N ASN A 448 20.43 27.37 -20.78
CA ASN A 448 21.64 27.37 -21.62
C ASN A 448 21.69 28.56 -22.62
N GLY A 449 22.00 29.78 -22.15
CA GLY A 449 22.22 30.94 -23.03
C GLY A 449 21.01 31.85 -23.22
N GLU A 450 20.87 32.50 -24.38
CA GLU A 450 19.72 33.37 -24.66
C GLU A 450 18.48 32.55 -25.03
N VAL A 451 17.36 32.83 -24.35
CA VAL A 451 16.06 32.17 -24.57
C VAL A 451 14.98 33.23 -24.67
N ASP A 452 14.08 33.05 -25.64
CA ASP A 452 12.85 33.83 -25.75
C ASP A 452 11.82 33.31 -24.74
N PHE A 453 11.63 34.04 -23.64
CA PHE A 453 10.72 33.66 -22.56
C PHE A 453 9.27 33.85 -22.97
N LYS A 454 8.64 32.76 -23.42
CA LYS A 454 7.20 32.75 -23.70
C LYS A 454 6.39 32.65 -22.41
N THR A 455 5.18 33.21 -22.44
CA THR A 455 4.19 32.94 -21.39
C THR A 455 3.84 31.47 -21.41
N ILE A 456 3.87 30.85 -20.24
CA ILE A 456 3.51 29.44 -20.07
C ILE A 456 2.14 29.40 -19.41
N GLU A 457 1.20 28.68 -20.02
CA GLU A 457 -0.10 28.38 -19.41
C GLU A 457 -0.39 26.89 -19.52
N CYS A 458 -0.71 26.25 -18.39
CA CYS A 458 -1.07 24.84 -18.36
C CYS A 458 -2.02 24.52 -17.21
N PHE A 459 -2.63 23.34 -17.25
CA PHE A 459 -3.46 22.81 -16.17
C PHE A 459 -2.80 21.61 -15.52
N ILE A 460 -2.79 21.59 -14.20
CA ILE A 460 -2.09 20.59 -13.39
C ILE A 460 -2.97 20.18 -12.22
N ASN A 461 -2.87 18.93 -11.77
CA ASN A 461 -3.57 18.47 -10.58
C ASN A 461 -3.05 19.18 -9.32
N LEU A 462 -3.95 19.88 -8.62
CA LEU A 462 -3.63 20.66 -7.43
C LEU A 462 -3.11 19.79 -6.27
N SER A 463 -3.75 18.64 -6.03
CA SER A 463 -3.38 17.74 -4.93
C SER A 463 -1.96 17.20 -5.09
N PHE A 464 -1.53 16.94 -6.33
CA PHE A 464 -0.17 16.50 -6.62
C PHE A 464 0.86 17.61 -6.38
N LEU A 465 0.58 18.85 -6.77
CA LEU A 465 1.49 19.96 -6.48
C LEU A 465 1.64 20.21 -4.98
N ILE A 466 0.55 20.13 -4.21
CA ILE A 466 0.60 20.24 -2.74
C ILE A 466 1.49 19.15 -2.15
N LYS A 467 1.22 17.90 -2.54
CA LYS A 467 1.98 16.71 -2.10
C LYS A 467 3.47 16.82 -2.36
N ILE A 468 3.86 17.18 -3.59
CA ILE A 468 5.27 17.38 -3.98
C ILE A 468 5.90 18.51 -3.16
N SER A 469 5.24 19.67 -3.11
CA SER A 469 5.77 20.85 -2.43
C SER A 469 5.87 20.68 -0.92
N SER A 470 5.01 19.84 -0.32
CA SER A 470 5.04 19.52 1.11
C SER A 470 6.14 18.52 1.47
N PHE A 471 6.59 17.71 0.50
CA PHE A 471 7.69 16.77 0.70
C PHE A 471 9.06 17.45 0.60
N PHE A 472 9.20 18.43 -0.30
CA PHE A 472 10.47 19.10 -0.55
C PHE A 472 10.96 19.91 0.65
N GLU A 473 12.26 19.84 0.92
CA GLU A 473 12.87 20.49 2.09
C GLU A 473 13.53 21.83 1.73
N SER A 474 13.87 22.05 0.45
CA SER A 474 14.50 23.29 0.00
C SER A 474 13.62 24.53 0.17
N GLN A 475 14.29 25.69 0.21
CA GLN A 475 13.62 26.98 0.19
C GLN A 475 12.94 27.27 -1.15
N ASN A 476 13.42 26.69 -2.26
CA ASN A 476 12.93 26.96 -3.61
C ASN A 476 12.65 25.67 -4.37
N ILE A 477 11.55 25.63 -5.10
CA ILE A 477 11.24 24.53 -6.03
C ILE A 477 11.68 24.96 -7.42
N ARG A 478 12.31 24.06 -8.18
CA ARG A 478 12.61 24.29 -9.59
C ARG A 478 11.54 23.66 -10.48
N LEU A 479 10.97 24.46 -11.36
CA LEU A 479 10.01 24.06 -12.39
C LEU A 479 10.66 24.17 -13.78
N GLN A 480 10.54 23.13 -14.59
CA GLN A 480 11.07 23.05 -15.94
C GLN A 480 10.01 22.52 -16.89
N PHE A 481 9.80 23.19 -18.03
CA PHE A 481 8.76 22.81 -18.99
C PHE A 481 9.38 22.12 -20.20
N ILE A 482 8.99 20.86 -20.40
CA ILE A 482 9.55 20.00 -21.43
C ILE A 482 8.57 19.93 -22.60
N GLY A 483 8.93 20.62 -23.69
CA GLY A 483 8.20 20.60 -24.97
C GLY A 483 6.72 21.01 -24.88
N GLY A 484 6.33 21.76 -23.85
CA GLY A 484 4.94 22.15 -23.59
C GLY A 484 4.00 20.98 -23.24
N LYS A 485 4.55 19.79 -22.96
CA LYS A 485 3.78 18.56 -22.71
C LYS A 485 3.94 18.04 -21.29
N ALA A 486 5.08 18.31 -20.67
CA ALA A 486 5.38 17.86 -19.33
C ALA A 486 6.05 18.97 -18.52
N MET A 487 5.94 18.86 -17.22
CA MET A 487 6.66 19.70 -16.26
C MET A 487 7.50 18.80 -15.36
N LEU A 488 8.79 19.08 -15.30
CA LEU A 488 9.72 18.53 -14.34
C LEU A 488 9.78 19.46 -13.13
N ILE A 489 9.64 18.89 -11.94
CA ILE A 489 9.62 19.57 -10.65
C ILE A 489 10.74 18.95 -9.82
N GLU A 490 11.72 19.75 -9.41
CA GLU A 490 12.89 19.30 -8.65
C GLU A 490 12.98 20.04 -7.32
N ASP A 491 13.37 19.29 -6.27
CA ASP A 491 13.86 19.86 -5.03
C ASP A 491 15.25 20.49 -5.30
N THR A 492 15.50 21.71 -4.84
CA THR A 492 16.74 22.44 -5.19
C THR A 492 17.82 22.38 -4.12
N ASP A 493 17.58 21.64 -3.04
CA ASP A 493 18.55 21.52 -1.97
C ASP A 493 19.72 20.63 -2.39
N GLU A 494 20.90 21.23 -2.58
CA GLU A 494 22.14 20.49 -2.84
C GLU A 494 22.78 19.95 -1.54
N GLU A 495 22.34 20.41 -0.37
CA GLU A 495 22.82 19.92 0.92
C GLU A 495 22.08 18.65 1.37
N ASN A 496 20.93 18.34 0.74
CA ASN A 496 20.19 17.13 1.00
C ASN A 496 21.01 15.89 0.62
N LYS A 497 20.92 14.85 1.47
CA LYS A 497 21.52 13.52 1.18
C LYS A 497 20.76 12.74 0.10
N TYR A 498 19.81 13.37 -0.56
CA TYR A 498 18.96 12.79 -1.59
C TYR A 498 18.55 13.85 -2.62
N LYS A 499 18.15 13.40 -3.81
CA LYS A 499 17.49 14.21 -4.82
C LYS A 499 16.08 13.69 -5.07
N ALA A 500 15.08 14.56 -4.95
CA ALA A 500 13.69 14.23 -5.27
C ALA A 500 13.23 15.01 -6.51
N SER A 501 12.70 14.29 -7.50
CA SER A 501 12.22 14.87 -8.76
C SER A 501 10.89 14.25 -9.15
N THR A 502 10.00 15.02 -9.78
CA THR A 502 8.74 14.51 -10.34
C THR A 502 8.56 15.06 -11.74
N ILE A 503 8.24 14.19 -12.70
CA ILE A 503 7.74 14.62 -14.00
C ILE A 503 6.23 14.41 -14.07
N MET A 504 5.51 15.42 -14.52
CA MET A 504 4.06 15.41 -14.65
C MET A 504 3.62 15.76 -16.08
N SER A 505 2.57 15.10 -16.56
CA SER A 505 1.93 15.49 -17.81
C SER A 505 1.14 16.79 -17.62
N LEU A 506 1.19 17.64 -18.64
CA LEU A 506 0.45 18.90 -18.68
C LEU A 506 -0.81 18.73 -19.51
N LEU A 507 -1.89 19.33 -19.03
CA LEU A 507 -3.14 19.41 -19.78
C LEU A 507 -3.28 20.80 -20.40
N ASN A 508 -3.73 20.84 -21.65
CA ASN A 508 -4.20 22.07 -22.29
C ASN A 508 -5.72 22.25 -22.10
N GLU A 509 -6.22 23.43 -22.41
CA GLU A 509 -7.63 23.79 -22.22
C GLU A 509 -8.60 22.83 -22.94
N LYS A 510 -8.27 22.41 -24.18
CA LYS A 510 -9.09 21.45 -24.94
C LYS A 510 -9.17 20.09 -24.25
N GLN A 511 -8.07 19.62 -23.67
CA GLN A 511 -8.03 18.35 -22.93
C GLN A 511 -8.84 18.44 -21.64
N VAL A 512 -8.77 19.58 -20.94
CA VAL A 512 -9.59 19.83 -19.74
C VAL A 512 -11.08 19.87 -20.09
N GLU A 513 -11.46 20.54 -21.18
CA GLU A 513 -12.85 20.55 -21.67
C GLU A 513 -13.34 19.15 -22.01
N ALA A 514 -12.54 18.36 -22.73
CA ALA A 514 -12.89 16.98 -23.06
C ALA A 514 -13.08 16.12 -21.80
N GLN A 515 -12.22 16.27 -20.78
CA GLN A 515 -12.37 15.56 -19.51
C GLN A 515 -13.65 15.97 -18.76
N ARG A 516 -14.01 17.26 -18.77
CA ARG A 516 -15.26 17.75 -18.17
C ARG A 516 -16.49 17.19 -18.87
N GLU A 517 -16.49 17.12 -20.21
CA GLU A 517 -17.59 16.52 -20.97
C GLU A 517 -17.76 15.03 -20.66
N VAL A 518 -16.65 14.29 -20.55
CA VAL A 518 -16.69 12.87 -20.19
C VAL A 518 -17.25 12.69 -18.78
N ARG A 519 -16.77 13.46 -17.79
CA ARG A 519 -17.30 13.41 -16.41
C ARG A 519 -18.79 13.71 -16.36
N LYS A 520 -19.24 14.77 -17.03
CA LYS A 520 -20.66 15.14 -17.08
C LYS A 520 -21.52 14.00 -17.66
N LYS A 521 -21.08 13.36 -18.74
CA LYS A 521 -21.77 12.22 -19.34
C LYS A 521 -21.80 11.00 -18.41
N THR A 522 -20.74 10.75 -17.65
CA THR A 522 -20.68 9.66 -16.68
C THR A 522 -21.61 9.92 -15.50
N GLU A 523 -21.64 11.14 -14.97
CA GLU A 523 -22.54 11.54 -13.90
C GLU A 523 -24.02 11.50 -14.33
N GLU A 524 -24.34 11.94 -15.56
CA GLU A 524 -25.68 11.84 -16.14
C GLU A 524 -26.13 10.39 -16.31
N LYS A 525 -25.21 9.47 -16.63
CA LYS A 525 -25.50 8.03 -16.70
C LYS A 525 -25.62 7.35 -15.33
N ALA A 526 -24.97 7.89 -14.31
CA ALA A 526 -24.99 7.36 -12.95
C ALA A 526 -26.22 7.81 -12.15
N LYS A 527 -26.92 8.87 -12.59
CA LYS A 527 -28.23 9.22 -12.02
C LYS A 527 -29.22 8.10 -12.34
N PRO A 528 -29.90 7.52 -11.32
CA PRO A 528 -30.95 6.55 -11.58
C PRO A 528 -31.98 7.19 -12.52
N LYS A 529 -32.38 6.46 -13.57
CA LYS A 529 -33.55 6.86 -14.34
C LYS A 529 -34.71 6.82 -13.36
N ASP A 530 -35.24 7.97 -12.99
CA ASP A 530 -36.57 8.05 -12.40
C ASP A 530 -37.48 7.32 -13.39
N SER A 531 -37.88 6.12 -13.01
CA SER A 531 -38.85 5.34 -13.77
C SER A 531 -40.11 6.17 -13.83
N ASP A 532 -40.58 6.41 -15.06
CA ASP A 532 -41.96 6.79 -15.34
C ASP A 532 -42.87 5.82 -14.57
N ILE A 533 -43.34 6.22 -13.39
CA ILE A 533 -44.46 5.57 -12.71
C ILE A 533 -45.67 5.95 -13.54
N ASP A 534 -46.07 5.01 -14.39
CA ASP A 534 -47.26 5.10 -15.22
C ASP A 534 -48.50 5.10 -14.29
N ASP A 535 -48.99 6.30 -13.98
CA ASP A 535 -50.18 6.60 -13.17
C ASP A 535 -51.52 6.15 -13.82
N THR A 536 -51.50 5.09 -14.63
CA THR A 536 -52.70 4.54 -15.27
C THR A 536 -52.89 3.04 -15.01
N LYS A 537 -53.26 2.68 -13.77
CA LYS A 537 -54.09 1.51 -13.46
C LYS A 537 -54.43 1.42 -11.97
N LEU A 538 -55.44 2.19 -11.56
CA LEU A 538 -56.15 1.94 -10.31
C LEU A 538 -57.63 2.34 -10.50
N GLU A 539 -58.32 1.62 -11.38
CA GLU A 539 -59.77 1.57 -11.37
C GLU A 539 -60.23 0.11 -11.51
N HIS A 540 -61.15 -0.24 -10.60
CA HIS A 540 -61.98 -1.44 -10.53
C HIS A 540 -61.32 -2.75 -10.09
N ASP A 541 -61.51 -3.09 -8.82
CA ASP A 541 -62.32 -4.27 -8.47
C ASP A 541 -63.05 -4.09 -7.13
N HIS A 542 -64.33 -3.76 -7.24
CA HIS A 542 -65.35 -4.08 -6.25
C HIS A 542 -66.26 -5.13 -6.90
N MET A 543 -66.16 -6.39 -6.47
CA MET A 543 -67.27 -7.31 -6.21
C MET A 543 -66.78 -8.57 -5.52
#